data_AF-A0A352J122-F1
#
_entry.id   AF-A0A352J122-F1
#
_cell.length_a   1.000
_cell.length_b   1.000
_cell.length_c   1.000
_cell.angle_alpha   90.00
_cell.angle_beta   90.00
_cell.angle_gamma   90.00
#
_symmetry.space_group_name_H-M   'P 1'
#
loop_
_entity.id
_entity.type
_entity.pdbx_description
1 polymer ?
#
loop_
_entity_poly.entity_id
_entity_poly.type
_entity_poly.pdbx_seq_one_letter_code
_entity_poly.pdbx_strand_id
1 'polypeptide(L)' 'ICEYFTNVERQGPGSPEVTLKAFSFIEPLTDTARIADIGCGTGGQTMTLAQ' A
#
# COMPACT_ATOMS: atom_id res chain seq x y z
N ILE A 1 10.51 -18.08 6.08
CA ILE A 1 10.52 -16.89 5.20
C ILE A 1 9.68 -15.75 5.79
N CYS A 2 8.43 -16.01 6.21
CA CYS A 2 7.56 -14.96 6.78
C CYS A 2 8.15 -14.29 8.04
N GLU A 3 8.67 -15.06 9.00
CA GLU A 3 9.27 -14.53 10.24
C GLU A 3 10.39 -13.51 10.00
N TYR A 4 11.19 -13.71 8.95
CA TYR A 4 12.25 -12.77 8.57
C TYR A 4 11.68 -11.41 8.14
N PHE A 5 10.53 -11.42 7.47
CA PHE A 5 9.93 -10.24 6.84
C PHE A 5 8.84 -9.57 7.68
N THR A 6 8.47 -10.13 8.84
CA THR A 6 7.37 -9.61 9.66
C THR A 6 7.73 -8.29 10.37
N ASN A 7 9.03 -8.05 10.59
CA ASN A 7 9.53 -6.88 11.31
C ASN A 7 10.02 -5.75 10.39
N VAL A 8 9.93 -5.90 9.07
CA VAL A 8 10.22 -4.82 8.13
C VAL A 8 8.93 -4.15 7.70
N GLU A 9 8.97 -2.83 7.49
CA GLU A 9 7.79 -2.06 7.12
C GLU A 9 7.24 -2.46 5.74
N ARG A 10 8.12 -2.88 4.82
CA ARG A 10 7.78 -3.34 3.48
C ARG A 10 8.53 -4.62 3.12
N GLN A 11 7.81 -5.58 2.54
CA GLN A 11 8.36 -6.87 2.11
C GLN A 11 8.85 -6.86 0.66
N GLY A 12 8.72 -5.72 -0.03
CA GLY A 12 9.18 -5.54 -1.40
C GLY A 12 9.60 -4.09 -1.72
N PRO A 13 10.30 -3.88 -2.84
CA PRO A 13 10.71 -2.55 -3.31
C PRO A 13 9.54 -1.57 -3.50
N GLY A 14 9.85 -0.27 -3.48
CA GLY A 14 8.87 0.82 -3.63
C GLY A 14 9.11 1.99 -2.67
N SER A 15 8.22 2.98 -2.68
CA SER A 15 8.26 4.11 -1.74
C SER A 15 6.86 4.74 -1.58
N PRO A 16 6.65 5.59 -0.55
CA PRO A 16 5.42 6.36 -0.45
C PRO A 16 5.13 7.19 -1.69
N GLU A 17 6.16 7.83 -2.27
CA GLU A 17 6.04 8.67 -3.47
C GLU A 17 5.56 7.88 -4.69
N VAL A 18 6.03 6.63 -4.86
CA VAL A 18 5.59 5.76 -5.95
C VAL A 18 4.14 5.31 -5.74
N THR A 19 3.72 5.05 -4.50
CA THR A 19 2.33 4.70 -4.16
C THR A 19 1.38 5.85 -4.49
N LEU A 20 1.72 7.07 -4.06
CA LEU A 20 0.93 8.28 -4.36
C LEU A 20 0.97 8.62 -5.85
N LYS A 21 2.09 8.41 -6.52
CA LYS A 21 2.20 8.61 -7.97
C LYS A 21 1.28 7.65 -8.72
N ALA A 22 1.23 6.38 -8.34
CA ALA A 22 0.30 5.40 -8.92
C ALA A 22 -1.16 5.80 -8.65
N PHE A 23 -1.48 6.19 -7.41
CA PHE A 23 -2.81 6.66 -7.02
C PHE A 23 -3.24 7.92 -7.81
N SER A 24 -2.31 8.82 -8.15
CA SER A 24 -2.63 10.01 -8.96
C SER A 24 -3.13 9.74 -10.38
N PHE A 25 -3.01 8.50 -10.87
CA PHE A 25 -3.50 8.11 -12.19
C PHE A 25 -4.94 7.59 -12.20
N ILE A 26 -5.55 7.35 -11.04
CA ILE A 26 -6.95 6.89 -10.94
C ILE A 26 -7.90 8.07 -10.70
N GLU A 27 -9.20 7.84 -10.94
CA GLU A 27 -10.22 8.83 -10.61
C GLU A 27 -10.35 9.03 -9.09
N PRO A 28 -10.72 10.24 -8.62
CA PRO A 28 -10.95 10.50 -7.21
C PRO A 28 -11.99 9.54 -6.62
N LEU A 29 -11.68 9.00 -5.44
CA LEU A 29 -12.56 8.08 -4.73
C LEU A 29 -13.54 8.83 -3.83
N THR A 30 -14.68 8.20 -3.55
CA THR A 30 -15.64 8.67 -2.54
C THR A 30 -15.41 7.91 -1.24
N ASP A 31 -15.94 8.43 -0.13
CA ASP A 31 -15.90 7.77 1.19
C ASP A 31 -16.60 6.40 1.21
N THR A 32 -17.38 6.07 0.18
CA THR A 32 -18.06 4.77 0.02
C THR A 32 -17.27 3.77 -0.84
N ALA A 33 -16.14 4.20 -1.42
CA ALA A 33 -15.28 3.35 -2.22
C ALA A 33 -14.77 2.17 -1.39
N ARG A 34 -14.66 1.01 -2.03
CA ARG A 34 -14.13 -0.22 -1.43
C ARG A 34 -12.87 -0.62 -2.17
N ILE A 35 -11.75 -0.68 -1.45
CA ILE A 35 -10.42 -0.98 -1.99
C ILE A 35 -9.93 -2.30 -1.40
N ALA A 36 -9.24 -3.11 -2.21
CA ALA A 36 -8.55 -4.31 -1.75
C ALA A 36 -7.07 -4.24 -2.16
N ASP A 37 -6.17 -4.39 -1.18
CA ASP A 37 -4.72 -4.52 -1.39
C ASP A 37 -4.35 -6.01 -1.22
N ILE A 38 -4.04 -6.67 -2.34
CA ILE A 38 -3.86 -8.13 -2.40
C ILE A 38 -2.38 -8.47 -2.18
N GLY A 39 -2.10 -9.30 -1.17
CA GLY A 39 -0.74 -9.63 -0.78
C GLY A 39 -0.05 -8.49 -0.02
N CYS A 40 -0.81 -7.76 0.79
CA CYS A 40 -0.37 -6.52 1.45
C CYS A 40 0.80 -6.67 2.44
N GLY A 41 1.16 -7.90 2.82
CA GLY A 41 2.27 -8.14 3.74
C GLY A 41 2.01 -7.51 5.12
N THR A 42 2.95 -6.70 5.62
CA THR A 42 2.76 -5.92 6.85
C THR A 42 1.91 -4.66 6.64
N GLY A 43 1.52 -4.37 5.39
CA GLY A 43 0.61 -3.27 5.06
C GLY A 43 1.26 -1.89 4.94
N GLY A 44 2.60 -1.80 4.81
CA GLY A 44 3.29 -0.50 4.73
C GLY A 44 2.74 0.40 3.60
N GLN A 45 2.57 -0.14 2.40
CA GLN A 45 1.94 0.58 1.28
C GLN A 45 0.44 0.79 1.48
N THR A 46 -0.25 -0.12 2.17
CA THR A 46 -1.68 0.01 2.49
C THR A 46 -1.93 1.22 3.38
N MET A 47 -1.02 1.50 4.33
CA MET A 47 -1.08 2.69 5.18
C MET A 47 -0.85 3.97 4.38
N THR A 48 0.09 4.00 3.42
CA THR A 48 0.25 5.15 2.51
C THR A 48 -0.97 5.37 1.62
N LEU A 49 -1.61 4.29 1.16
CA LEU A 49 -2.82 4.37 0.34
C LEU A 49 -4.03 4.95 1.10
N ALA A 50 -4.05 4.81 2.43
CA ALA A 50 -5.13 5.27 3.30
C ALA A 50 -4.93 6.69 3.89
N GLN A 51 -3.81 7.36 3.55
CA GLN A 51 -3.53 8.75 3.94
C GLN A 51 -4.28 9.75 3.05
#